data_AF-A0A553ZVC1-F1
#
_entry.id   AF-A0A553ZVC1-F1
#
_cell.length_a   1.000
_cell.length_b   1.000
_cell.length_c   1.000
_cell.angle_alpha   90.00
_cell.angle_beta   90.00
_cell.angle_gamma   90.00
#
_symmetry.space_group_name_H-M   'P 1'
#
loop_
_entity.id
_entity.type
_entity.pdbx_description
1 polymer ?
#
loop_
_entity_poly.entity_id
_entity_poly.type
_entity_poly.pdbx_seq_one_letter_code
_entity_poly.pdbx_strand_id
1 'polypeptide(L)'
;MHEGFIIKYYREQQHLTQQQLSKGICSVAHISRIERGTAHYSTEITYLLSNRLGVDIEHEVKKFKKVKETLDQWHVSMIMQDRTKTESYKEVLEKNTLLLQSTLGFYYQLLLVRYYLTKQHLKEAERELKQISTKNHLLSDRDIQLYYHMCGIHRLFTGEYEKALGYFKQIEPEVYRNDEYYYHLAITCYRFGHHVKAYEYARMSLNFFKQANHFRKIIDAETLILLTQSVQIVHHDLDELVDKYNDLIRSCDLFGEYEKKAILLNNLGYEYFLQSMNREANNYYKESLELYQKCNYPNYISPYAGYILTSYLLKDVESDQQLMKSVRDVMQLAKQIGNIGDTKKIKLLSYLIKGQMKQYYAYLHESLIPYLRKSGNVTLASYYEKQLFNHYIEANEGEKATQVAYSYIKGS
;
A
#
# COMPACT_ATOMS: atom_id res chain seq x y z
N MET A 1 -2.23 32.77 8.85
CA MET A 1 -2.12 33.28 10.22
C MET A 1 -2.93 32.36 11.13
N HIS A 2 -2.26 31.66 12.04
CA HIS A 2 -2.87 30.69 12.96
C HIS A 2 -3.59 31.38 14.14
N GLU A 3 -3.17 32.62 14.40
CA GLU A 3 -3.65 33.49 15.46
C GLU A 3 -5.14 33.83 15.30
N GLY A 4 -5.59 34.14 14.07
CA GLY A 4 -7.00 34.41 13.78
C GLY A 4 -7.92 33.24 14.10
N PHE A 5 -7.49 32.02 13.75
CA PHE A 5 -8.21 30.80 14.09
C PHE A 5 -8.28 30.59 15.60
N ILE A 6 -7.18 30.79 16.33
CA ILE A 6 -7.12 30.62 17.78
C ILE A 6 -8.03 31.64 18.50
N ILE A 7 -8.01 32.90 18.07
CA ILE A 7 -8.90 33.95 18.58
C ILE A 7 -10.37 33.54 18.39
N LYS A 8 -10.72 33.09 17.18
CA LYS A 8 -12.08 32.62 16.88
C LYS A 8 -12.48 31.44 17.77
N TYR A 9 -11.58 30.47 17.93
CA TYR A 9 -11.81 29.27 18.74
C TYR A 9 -12.13 29.62 20.20
N TYR A 10 -11.28 30.40 20.87
CA TYR A 10 -11.51 30.77 22.26
C TYR A 10 -12.72 31.69 22.44
N ARG A 11 -13.01 32.56 21.46
CA ARG A 11 -14.24 33.35 21.45
C ARG A 11 -15.49 32.45 21.46
N GLU A 12 -15.51 31.42 20.62
CA GLU A 12 -16.65 30.50 20.50
C GLU A 12 -16.80 29.61 21.74
N GLN A 13 -15.70 29.15 22.34
CA GLN A 13 -15.72 28.41 23.61
C GLN A 13 -16.29 29.23 24.78
N GLN A 14 -16.12 30.55 24.75
CA GLN A 14 -16.69 31.47 25.74
C GLN A 14 -18.06 32.02 25.32
N HIS A 15 -18.64 31.53 24.22
CA HIS A 15 -19.92 31.99 23.66
C HIS A 15 -19.98 33.50 23.38
N LEU A 16 -18.84 34.13 23.07
CA LEU A 16 -18.76 35.55 22.77
C LEU A 16 -19.10 35.82 21.29
N THR A 17 -19.84 36.89 21.02
CA THR A 17 -20.02 37.42 19.66
C THR A 17 -18.79 38.24 19.24
N GLN A 18 -18.57 38.40 17.92
CA GLN A 18 -17.49 39.26 17.43
C GLN A 18 -17.63 40.71 17.92
N GLN A 19 -18.86 41.18 18.10
CA GLN A 19 -19.14 42.52 18.64
C GLN A 19 -18.74 42.64 20.11
N GLN A 20 -19.01 41.63 20.93
CA GLN A 20 -18.58 41.61 22.33
C GLN A 20 -17.06 41.54 22.43
N LEU A 21 -16.41 40.72 21.60
CA LEU A 21 -14.96 40.61 21.58
C LEU A 21 -14.30 41.93 21.13
N SER A 22 -14.85 42.61 20.12
CA SER A 22 -14.24 43.82 19.53
C SER A 22 -14.45 45.09 20.37
N LYS A 23 -15.42 45.13 21.29
CA LYS A 23 -15.86 46.34 22.00
C LYS A 23 -14.71 47.07 22.70
N GLY A 24 -14.41 48.31 22.30
CA GLY A 24 -13.32 49.10 22.89
C GLY A 24 -11.91 48.61 22.53
N ILE A 25 -11.77 47.74 21.53
CA ILE A 25 -10.48 47.30 20.97
C ILE A 25 -10.41 47.67 19.49
N CYS A 26 -11.36 47.20 18.67
CA CYS A 26 -11.42 47.50 17.24
C CYS A 26 -12.84 47.29 16.66
N SER A 27 -13.02 47.53 15.36
CA SER A 27 -14.32 47.31 14.72
C SER A 27 -14.63 45.82 14.54
N VAL A 28 -15.92 45.47 14.53
CA VAL A 28 -16.40 44.09 14.30
C VAL A 28 -15.88 43.55 12.96
N ALA A 29 -15.85 44.40 11.93
CA ALA A 29 -15.29 44.07 10.62
C ALA A 29 -13.78 43.81 10.66
N HIS A 30 -13.04 44.43 11.58
CA HIS A 30 -11.62 44.16 11.79
C HIS A 30 -11.43 42.78 12.45
N ILE A 31 -12.16 42.46 13.54
CA ILE A 31 -12.16 41.11 14.15
C ILE A 31 -12.51 40.03 13.13
N SER A 32 -13.57 40.22 12.33
CA SER A 32 -13.95 39.26 11.30
C SER A 32 -12.84 39.01 10.26
N ARG A 33 -12.04 40.03 9.93
CA ARG A 33 -10.89 39.87 9.03
C ARG A 33 -9.70 39.22 9.72
N ILE A 34 -9.45 39.52 11.00
CA ILE A 34 -8.44 38.85 11.84
C ILE A 34 -8.76 37.36 11.93
N GLU A 35 -9.99 36.99 12.30
CA GLU A 35 -10.42 35.59 12.45
C GLU A 35 -10.33 34.79 11.15
N ARG A 36 -10.48 35.46 10.00
CA ARG A 36 -10.28 34.87 8.66
C ARG A 36 -8.82 34.88 8.19
N GLY A 37 -7.90 35.48 8.95
CA GLY A 37 -6.49 35.61 8.60
C GLY A 37 -6.19 36.56 7.44
N THR A 38 -7.11 37.49 7.15
CA THR A 38 -7.03 38.44 6.01
C THR A 38 -6.61 39.85 6.40
N ALA A 39 -6.55 40.15 7.70
CA ALA A 39 -6.05 41.43 8.22
C ALA A 39 -4.79 41.24 9.04
N HIS A 40 -3.85 42.17 8.89
CA HIS A 40 -2.77 42.38 9.85
C HIS A 40 -3.33 43.13 11.05
N TYR A 41 -2.83 42.81 12.23
CA TYR A 41 -3.19 43.45 13.49
C TYR A 41 -1.91 43.71 14.28
N SER A 42 -1.91 44.77 15.09
CA SER A 42 -0.76 45.13 15.92
C SER A 42 -0.64 44.18 17.11
N THR A 43 0.56 44.11 17.69
CA THR A 43 0.83 43.42 18.96
C THR A 43 -0.08 43.93 20.08
N GLU A 44 -0.41 45.23 20.06
CA GLU A 44 -1.35 45.85 21.00
C GLU A 44 -2.77 45.28 20.89
N ILE A 45 -3.29 45.11 19.66
CA ILE A 45 -4.61 44.48 19.45
C ILE A 45 -4.58 43.02 19.93
N THR A 46 -3.51 42.27 19.65
CA THR A 46 -3.37 40.88 20.13
C THR A 46 -3.38 40.82 21.65
N TYR A 47 -2.64 41.70 22.33
CA TYR A 47 -2.59 41.77 23.78
C TYR A 47 -3.97 42.08 24.38
N LEU A 48 -4.69 43.05 23.83
CA LEU A 48 -6.04 43.40 24.30
C LEU A 48 -7.04 42.25 24.10
N LEU A 49 -6.96 41.53 22.98
CA LEU A 49 -7.79 40.35 22.72
C LEU A 49 -7.42 39.17 23.62
N SER A 50 -6.12 38.95 23.85
CA SER A 50 -5.56 37.93 24.74
C SER A 50 -6.07 38.13 26.18
N ASN A 51 -6.00 39.35 26.68
CA ASN A 51 -6.52 39.72 28.00
C ASN A 51 -8.03 39.51 28.12
N ARG A 52 -8.79 39.88 27.08
CA ARG A 52 -10.25 39.70 27.09
C ARG A 52 -10.67 38.24 27.06
N LEU A 53 -9.95 37.41 26.30
CA LEU A 53 -10.18 35.97 26.24
C LEU A 53 -9.57 35.24 27.44
N GLY A 54 -8.78 35.91 28.28
CA GLY A 54 -8.11 35.28 29.43
C GLY A 54 -7.12 34.19 29.03
N VAL A 55 -6.54 34.26 27.83
CA VAL A 55 -5.66 33.24 27.26
C VAL A 55 -4.49 33.91 26.57
N ASP A 56 -3.29 33.39 26.80
CA ASP A 56 -2.08 33.78 26.07
C ASP A 56 -2.16 33.26 24.62
N ILE A 57 -2.53 34.15 23.70
CA ILE A 57 -2.69 33.81 22.27
C ILE A 57 -1.34 33.39 21.67
N GLU A 58 -0.24 34.03 22.05
CA GLU A 58 1.08 33.69 21.49
C GLU A 58 1.52 32.29 21.93
N HIS A 59 1.29 31.94 23.19
CA HIS A 59 1.55 30.60 23.70
C HIS A 59 0.71 29.55 22.98
N GLU A 60 -0.59 29.79 22.80
CA GLU A 60 -1.48 28.86 22.09
C GLU A 60 -1.12 28.72 20.61
N VAL A 61 -0.64 29.79 19.96
CA VAL A 61 -0.13 29.74 18.59
C VAL A 61 1.11 28.86 18.49
N LYS A 62 2.05 28.99 19.43
CA LYS A 62 3.24 28.13 19.49
C LYS A 62 2.84 26.67 19.70
N LYS A 63 1.90 26.40 20.61
CA LYS A 63 1.36 25.06 20.86
C LYS A 63 0.71 24.47 19.60
N PHE A 64 -0.14 25.25 18.91
CA PHE A 64 -0.78 24.83 17.66
C PHE A 64 0.23 24.51 16.55
N LYS A 65 1.26 25.35 16.36
CA LYS A 65 2.34 25.10 15.40
C LYS A 65 3.07 23.79 15.72
N LYS A 66 3.41 23.57 16.99
CA LYS A 66 4.06 22.33 17.44
C LYS A 66 3.19 21.09 17.19
N VAL A 67 1.88 21.19 17.38
CA VAL A 67 0.94 20.09 17.06
C VAL A 67 0.94 19.81 15.57
N LYS A 68 0.85 20.85 14.72
CA LYS A 68 0.91 20.69 13.27
C LYS A 68 2.22 20.05 12.82
N GLU A 69 3.35 20.51 13.34
CA GLU A 69 4.66 19.91 13.08
C GLU A 69 4.69 18.43 13.50
N THR A 70 4.10 18.09 14.65
CA THR A 70 3.99 16.70 15.11
C THR A 70 3.14 15.85 14.16
N LEU A 71 2.02 16.37 13.65
CA LEU A 71 1.21 15.69 12.63
C LEU A 71 2.00 15.46 11.34
N ASP A 72 2.74 16.46 10.87
CA ASP A 72 3.56 16.35 9.67
C ASP A 72 4.68 15.30 9.87
N GLN A 73 5.33 15.27 11.04
CA GLN A 73 6.32 14.24 11.38
C GLN A 73 5.71 12.85 11.51
N TRP A 74 4.49 12.73 12.04
CA TRP A 74 3.76 11.48 12.10
C TRP A 74 3.41 10.95 10.71
N HIS A 75 2.99 11.84 9.81
CA HIS A 75 2.77 11.47 8.41
C HIS A 75 4.05 10.95 7.76
N VAL A 76 5.16 11.69 7.89
CA VAL A 76 6.46 11.28 7.34
C VAL A 76 6.92 9.96 7.94
N SER A 77 6.77 9.73 9.25
CA SER A 77 7.18 8.46 9.88
C SER A 77 6.39 7.27 9.32
N MET A 78 5.10 7.44 9.02
CA MET A 78 4.28 6.42 8.37
C MET A 78 4.70 6.16 6.92
N ILE A 79 5.02 7.20 6.15
CA ILE A 79 5.58 7.05 4.78
C ILE A 79 6.90 6.29 4.85
N MET A 80 7.74 6.63 5.81
CA MET A 80 9.08 6.06 6.05
C MET A 80 9.09 4.66 6.64
N GLN A 81 7.92 4.13 7.03
CA GLN A 81 7.81 2.86 7.73
C GLN A 81 8.63 2.82 9.04
N ASP A 82 8.85 3.98 9.69
CA ASP A 82 9.50 4.06 11.00
C ASP A 82 8.47 3.77 12.09
N ARG A 83 8.37 2.48 12.46
CA ARG A 83 7.37 2.00 13.44
C ARG A 83 7.52 2.68 14.79
N THR A 84 8.75 2.83 15.29
CA THR A 84 9.02 3.41 16.60
C THR A 84 8.58 4.87 16.68
N LYS A 85 8.95 5.69 15.69
CA LYS A 85 8.50 7.10 15.66
C LYS A 85 6.99 7.21 15.44
N THR A 86 6.42 6.34 14.61
CA THR A 86 4.98 6.34 14.33
C THR A 86 4.15 6.14 15.61
N GLU A 87 4.53 5.19 16.47
CA GLU A 87 3.84 4.99 17.75
C GLU A 87 4.08 6.16 18.71
N SER A 88 5.33 6.63 18.81
CA SER A 88 5.67 7.75 19.70
C SER A 88 4.89 9.03 19.38
N TYR A 89 4.78 9.39 18.10
CA TYR A 89 4.00 10.56 17.69
C TYR A 89 2.51 10.38 17.93
N LYS A 90 1.97 9.17 17.72
CA LYS A 90 0.57 8.86 18.01
C LYS A 90 0.23 9.09 19.48
N GLU A 91 1.06 8.60 20.41
CA GLU A 91 0.85 8.81 21.85
C GLU A 91 0.87 10.30 22.25
N VAL A 92 1.77 11.09 21.65
CA VAL A 92 1.86 12.54 21.89
C VAL A 92 0.60 13.25 21.39
N LEU A 93 0.09 12.85 20.22
CA LEU A 93 -1.11 13.44 19.62
C LEU A 93 -2.38 13.05 20.39
N GLU A 94 -2.55 11.80 20.81
CA GLU A 94 -3.73 11.34 21.56
C GLU A 94 -3.92 12.07 22.91
N LYS A 95 -2.82 12.53 23.53
CA LYS A 95 -2.85 13.30 24.78
C LYS A 95 -3.22 14.77 24.59
N ASN A 96 -3.33 15.26 23.35
CA ASN A 96 -3.55 16.67 23.07
C ASN A 96 -5.03 16.99 22.81
N THR A 97 -5.69 17.54 23.82
CA THR A 97 -7.12 17.87 23.81
C THR A 97 -7.54 18.92 22.78
N LEU A 98 -6.62 19.77 22.29
CA LEU A 98 -6.92 20.83 21.32
C LEU A 98 -7.05 20.32 19.87
N LEU A 99 -6.58 19.11 19.57
CA LEU A 99 -6.60 18.54 18.22
C LEU A 99 -8.03 18.36 17.69
N LEU A 100 -8.95 17.90 18.53
CA LEU A 100 -10.28 17.45 18.12
C LEU A 100 -11.24 18.59 17.72
N GLN A 101 -10.95 19.82 18.11
CA GLN A 101 -11.85 20.97 17.91
C GLN A 101 -11.31 22.00 16.92
N SER A 102 -10.16 21.72 16.30
CA SER A 102 -9.51 22.64 15.36
C SER A 102 -9.58 22.19 13.91
N THR A 103 -9.18 23.07 12.99
CA THR A 103 -8.99 22.70 11.57
C THR A 103 -7.99 21.57 11.38
N LEU A 104 -7.10 21.32 12.35
CA LEU A 104 -6.20 20.16 12.34
C LEU A 104 -6.91 18.84 12.64
N GLY A 105 -8.16 18.87 13.11
CA GLY A 105 -8.94 17.67 13.42
C GLY A 105 -9.15 16.78 12.20
N PHE A 106 -9.46 17.36 11.04
CA PHE A 106 -9.58 16.60 9.79
C PHE A 106 -8.25 16.01 9.34
N TYR A 107 -7.16 16.79 9.43
CA TYR A 107 -5.83 16.29 9.08
C TYR A 107 -5.43 15.12 9.99
N TYR A 108 -5.64 15.25 11.30
CA TYR A 108 -5.43 14.17 12.26
C TYR A 108 -6.27 12.93 11.94
N GLN A 109 -7.57 13.08 11.65
CA GLN A 109 -8.45 11.96 11.28
C GLN A 109 -7.96 11.24 10.01
N LEU A 110 -7.52 11.98 9.00
CA LEU A 110 -6.94 11.41 7.78
C LEU A 110 -5.63 10.66 8.05
N LEU A 111 -4.77 11.20 8.93
CA LEU A 111 -3.56 10.49 9.37
C LEU A 111 -3.88 9.27 10.23
N LEU A 112 -4.96 9.30 11.02
CA LEU A 112 -5.44 8.14 11.76
C LEU A 112 -5.95 7.04 10.83
N VAL A 113 -6.67 7.39 9.75
CA VAL A 113 -7.00 6.45 8.67
C VAL A 113 -5.73 5.83 8.09
N ARG A 114 -4.72 6.66 7.78
CA ARG A 114 -3.42 6.17 7.27
C ARG A 114 -2.76 5.20 8.25
N TYR A 115 -2.79 5.51 9.54
CA TYR A 115 -2.27 4.65 10.58
C TYR A 115 -2.98 3.30 10.60
N TYR A 116 -4.32 3.27 10.56
CA TYR A 116 -5.09 2.03 10.47
C TYR A 116 -4.75 1.22 9.21
N LEU A 117 -4.62 1.88 8.06
CA LEU A 117 -4.21 1.23 6.80
C LEU A 117 -2.80 0.62 6.92
N THR A 118 -1.85 1.31 7.57
CA THR A 118 -0.49 0.79 7.81
C THR A 118 -0.50 -0.44 8.73
N LYS A 119 -1.47 -0.53 9.64
CA LYS A 119 -1.68 -1.68 10.54
C LYS A 119 -2.58 -2.77 9.97
N GLN A 120 -3.06 -2.63 8.74
CA GLN A 120 -4.05 -3.53 8.11
C GLN A 120 -5.40 -3.60 8.85
N HIS A 121 -5.74 -2.57 9.64
CA HIS A 121 -7.03 -2.43 10.32
C HIS A 121 -8.06 -1.81 9.37
N LEU A 122 -8.43 -2.57 8.32
CA LEU A 122 -9.21 -2.06 7.19
C LEU A 122 -10.63 -1.61 7.59
N LYS A 123 -11.26 -2.26 8.57
CA LYS A 123 -12.63 -1.93 9.01
C LYS A 123 -12.69 -0.57 9.72
N GLU A 124 -11.71 -0.30 10.58
CA GLU A 124 -11.54 0.95 11.28
C GLU A 124 -11.25 2.09 10.30
N ALA A 125 -10.34 1.85 9.34
CA ALA A 125 -10.08 2.79 8.26
C ALA A 125 -11.35 3.11 7.46
N GLU A 126 -12.15 2.10 7.10
CA GLU A 126 -13.40 2.30 6.36
C GLU A 126 -14.42 3.13 7.15
N ARG A 127 -14.56 2.86 8.46
CA ARG A 127 -15.48 3.58 9.34
C ARG A 127 -15.11 5.06 9.42
N GLU A 128 -13.83 5.38 9.59
CA GLU A 128 -13.35 6.75 9.65
C GLU A 128 -13.50 7.47 8.30
N LEU A 129 -13.15 6.82 7.19
CA LEU A 129 -13.37 7.37 5.84
C LEU A 129 -14.84 7.71 5.57
N LYS A 130 -15.78 6.88 6.03
CA LYS A 130 -17.22 7.15 5.92
C LYS A 130 -17.63 8.37 6.74
N GLN A 131 -17.12 8.52 7.96
CA GLN A 131 -17.40 9.70 8.78
C GLN A 131 -16.89 10.98 8.12
N ILE A 132 -15.65 10.97 7.60
CA ILE A 132 -15.06 12.12 6.90
C ILE A 132 -15.90 12.48 5.66
N SER A 133 -16.37 11.46 4.91
CA SER A 133 -17.16 11.66 3.68
C SER A 133 -18.41 12.54 3.87
N THR A 134 -19.06 12.45 5.02
CA THR A 134 -20.26 13.26 5.35
C THR A 134 -19.93 14.74 5.52
N LYS A 135 -18.66 15.07 5.75
CA LYS A 135 -18.14 16.42 6.02
C LYS A 135 -17.14 16.87 4.96
N ASN A 136 -17.12 16.25 3.78
CA ASN A 136 -16.15 16.57 2.73
C ASN A 136 -16.12 18.05 2.32
N HIS A 137 -17.27 18.74 2.36
CA HIS A 137 -17.36 20.18 2.06
C HIS A 137 -16.63 21.09 3.07
N LEU A 138 -16.18 20.54 4.21
CA LEU A 138 -15.40 21.25 5.23
C LEU A 138 -13.89 20.99 5.12
N LEU A 139 -13.47 20.08 4.24
CA LEU A 139 -12.06 19.79 4.02
C LEU A 139 -11.39 20.94 3.27
N SER A 140 -10.14 21.21 3.61
CA SER A 140 -9.31 22.12 2.80
C SER A 140 -8.97 21.48 1.46
N ASP A 141 -8.56 22.30 0.48
CA ASP A 141 -8.11 21.83 -0.83
C ASP A 141 -6.96 20.82 -0.73
N ARG A 142 -6.13 20.88 0.32
CA ARG A 142 -5.08 19.88 0.56
C ARG A 142 -5.63 18.60 1.20
N ASP A 143 -6.54 18.75 2.17
CA ASP A 143 -7.07 17.61 2.92
C ASP A 143 -7.98 16.74 2.05
N ILE A 144 -8.70 17.31 1.07
CA ILE A 144 -9.50 16.53 0.12
C ILE A 144 -8.61 15.64 -0.77
N GLN A 145 -7.42 16.11 -1.17
CA GLN A 145 -6.46 15.29 -1.91
C GLN A 145 -5.93 14.13 -1.04
N LEU A 146 -5.62 14.41 0.24
CA LEU A 146 -5.24 13.38 1.19
C LEU A 146 -6.36 12.36 1.42
N TYR A 147 -7.61 12.82 1.48
CA TYR A 147 -8.79 11.97 1.57
C TYR A 147 -8.90 11.02 0.37
N TYR A 148 -8.77 11.53 -0.86
CA TYR A 148 -8.75 10.68 -2.06
C TYR A 148 -7.61 9.68 -2.04
N HIS A 149 -6.42 10.09 -1.61
CA HIS A 149 -5.29 9.18 -1.43
C HIS A 149 -5.62 8.06 -0.44
N MET A 150 -6.20 8.37 0.72
CA MET A 150 -6.57 7.37 1.73
C MET A 150 -7.68 6.43 1.24
N CYS A 151 -8.70 6.95 0.54
CA CYS A 151 -9.73 6.13 -0.09
C CYS A 151 -9.13 5.17 -1.12
N GLY A 152 -8.21 5.65 -1.95
CA GLY A 152 -7.54 4.83 -2.95
C GLY A 152 -6.68 3.72 -2.32
N ILE A 153 -5.89 4.03 -1.28
CA ILE A 153 -5.11 3.02 -0.54
C ILE A 153 -6.03 1.98 0.10
N HIS A 154 -7.13 2.40 0.73
CA HIS A 154 -8.11 1.49 1.29
C HIS A 154 -8.65 0.52 0.22
N ARG A 155 -9.10 1.05 -0.93
CA ARG A 155 -9.61 0.22 -2.04
C ARG A 155 -8.54 -0.69 -2.64
N LEU A 156 -7.28 -0.24 -2.67
CA LEU A 156 -6.16 -1.08 -3.07
C LEU A 156 -6.00 -2.27 -2.11
N PHE A 157 -6.06 -2.05 -0.80
CA PHE A 157 -5.95 -3.14 0.19
C PHE A 157 -7.17 -4.06 0.25
N THR A 158 -8.36 -3.59 -0.13
CA THR A 158 -9.55 -4.46 -0.29
C THR A 158 -9.60 -5.18 -1.64
N GLY A 159 -8.62 -4.95 -2.53
CA GLY A 159 -8.57 -5.57 -3.86
C GLY A 159 -9.52 -4.96 -4.89
N GLU A 160 -10.14 -3.82 -4.59
CA GLU A 160 -11.05 -3.09 -5.47
C GLU A 160 -10.27 -2.11 -6.37
N TYR A 161 -9.37 -2.65 -7.21
CA TYR A 161 -8.37 -1.87 -7.96
C TYR A 161 -8.96 -0.80 -8.89
N GLU A 162 -10.11 -1.08 -9.53
CA GLU A 162 -10.80 -0.11 -10.39
C GLU A 162 -11.26 1.11 -9.59
N LYS A 163 -11.85 0.89 -8.42
CA LYS A 163 -12.27 1.98 -7.51
C LYS A 163 -11.05 2.73 -6.98
N ALA A 164 -9.96 2.03 -6.68
CA ALA A 164 -8.71 2.65 -6.25
C ALA A 164 -8.18 3.62 -7.33
N LEU A 165 -8.14 3.21 -8.61
CA LEU A 165 -7.80 4.10 -9.72
C LEU A 165 -8.75 5.29 -9.82
N GLY A 166 -10.05 5.09 -9.62
CA GLY A 166 -11.05 6.15 -9.61
C GLY A 166 -10.79 7.23 -8.56
N TYR A 167 -10.32 6.84 -7.36
CA TYR A 167 -9.91 7.80 -6.34
C TYR A 167 -8.57 8.46 -6.64
N PHE A 168 -7.56 7.72 -7.07
CA PHE A 168 -6.25 8.31 -7.37
C PHE A 168 -6.29 9.29 -8.54
N LYS A 169 -7.18 9.11 -9.52
CA LYS A 169 -7.39 10.06 -10.63
C LYS A 169 -8.01 11.39 -10.21
N GLN A 170 -8.63 11.46 -9.04
CA GLN A 170 -9.16 12.71 -8.48
C GLN A 170 -8.06 13.55 -7.80
N ILE A 171 -6.86 13.00 -7.64
CA ILE A 171 -5.75 13.71 -7.01
C ILE A 171 -5.15 14.70 -7.99
N GLU A 172 -5.11 15.97 -7.59
CA GLU A 172 -4.42 17.06 -8.29
C GLU A 172 -2.99 17.21 -7.73
N PRO A 173 -1.93 16.74 -8.42
CA PRO A 173 -0.58 16.72 -7.89
C PRO A 173 -0.04 18.11 -7.48
N GLU A 174 -0.40 19.16 -8.23
CA GLU A 174 0.02 20.54 -7.99
C GLU A 174 -0.47 21.08 -6.63
N VAL A 175 -1.65 20.59 -6.21
CA VAL A 175 -2.27 20.93 -4.92
C VAL A 175 -1.80 19.99 -3.82
N TYR A 176 -1.72 18.68 -4.10
CA TYR A 176 -1.44 17.69 -3.07
C TYR A 176 0.00 17.74 -2.56
N ARG A 177 0.97 17.91 -3.47
CA ARG A 177 2.41 18.01 -3.20
C ARG A 177 2.98 16.88 -2.34
N ASN A 178 2.37 15.69 -2.42
CA ASN A 178 2.89 14.47 -1.81
C ASN A 178 2.94 13.37 -2.87
N ASP A 179 4.09 13.26 -3.51
CA ASP A 179 4.35 12.37 -4.64
C ASP A 179 4.38 10.88 -4.26
N GLU A 180 4.22 10.54 -2.97
CA GLU A 180 4.02 9.16 -2.54
C GLU A 180 2.80 8.52 -3.24
N TYR A 181 1.78 9.29 -3.62
CA TYR A 181 0.61 8.72 -4.29
C TYR A 181 0.95 8.03 -5.62
N TYR A 182 2.04 8.43 -6.30
CA TYR A 182 2.54 7.72 -7.47
C TYR A 182 2.93 6.27 -7.15
N TYR A 183 3.44 6.00 -5.95
CA TYR A 183 3.74 4.63 -5.52
C TYR A 183 2.47 3.77 -5.47
N HIS A 184 1.39 4.29 -4.89
CA HIS A 184 0.13 3.56 -4.82
C HIS A 184 -0.56 3.45 -6.19
N LEU A 185 -0.49 4.48 -7.02
CA LEU A 185 -0.90 4.42 -8.43
C LEU A 185 -0.16 3.33 -9.20
N ALA A 186 1.15 3.24 -9.02
CA ALA A 186 1.99 2.23 -9.66
C ALA A 186 1.57 0.82 -9.25
N ILE A 187 1.37 0.56 -7.95
CA ILE A 187 0.87 -0.73 -7.47
C ILE A 187 -0.49 -1.04 -8.08
N THR A 188 -1.43 -0.09 -8.07
CA THR A 188 -2.77 -0.34 -8.61
C THR A 188 -2.74 -0.59 -10.11
N CYS A 189 -1.94 0.17 -10.88
CA CYS A 189 -1.76 -0.08 -12.31
C CYS A 189 -1.13 -1.45 -12.57
N TYR A 190 -0.13 -1.85 -11.79
CA TYR A 190 0.47 -3.18 -11.89
C TYR A 190 -0.56 -4.29 -11.62
N ARG A 191 -1.34 -4.16 -10.54
CA ARG A 191 -2.40 -5.12 -10.17
C ARG A 191 -3.57 -5.13 -11.15
N PHE A 192 -3.77 -4.06 -11.91
CA PHE A 192 -4.79 -3.97 -12.95
C PHE A 192 -4.28 -4.48 -14.32
N GLY A 193 -2.98 -4.77 -14.46
CA GLY A 193 -2.35 -5.21 -15.72
C GLY A 193 -1.84 -4.08 -16.62
N HIS A 194 -1.88 -2.83 -16.17
CA HIS A 194 -1.35 -1.68 -16.91
C HIS A 194 0.16 -1.50 -16.65
N HIS A 195 0.98 -2.46 -17.09
CA HIS A 195 2.40 -2.56 -16.74
C HIS A 195 3.24 -1.34 -17.17
N VAL A 196 2.98 -0.76 -18.35
CA VAL A 196 3.70 0.43 -18.82
C VAL A 196 3.47 1.63 -17.89
N LYS A 197 2.21 1.91 -17.55
CA LYS A 197 1.87 2.98 -16.59
C LYS A 197 2.40 2.69 -15.19
N ALA A 198 2.39 1.43 -14.79
CA ALA A 198 2.95 1.02 -13.50
C ALA A 198 4.45 1.34 -13.43
N TYR A 199 5.22 1.06 -14.48
CA TYR A 199 6.64 1.38 -14.57
C TYR A 199 6.88 2.90 -14.49
N GLU A 200 6.13 3.69 -15.25
CA GLU A 200 6.21 5.16 -15.24
C GLU A 200 5.97 5.73 -13.83
N TYR A 201 4.84 5.37 -13.20
CA TYR A 201 4.52 5.86 -11.86
C TYR A 201 5.49 5.32 -10.80
N ALA A 202 6.00 4.09 -10.94
CA ALA A 202 7.00 3.56 -10.01
C ALA A 202 8.29 4.39 -10.06
N ARG A 203 8.75 4.80 -11.26
CA ARG A 203 9.89 5.70 -11.42
C ARG A 203 9.65 7.09 -10.81
N MET A 204 8.46 7.65 -10.97
CA MET A 204 8.11 8.94 -10.33
C MET A 204 8.19 8.83 -8.82
N SER A 205 7.64 7.75 -8.24
CA SER A 205 7.71 7.50 -6.80
C SER A 205 9.14 7.27 -6.30
N LEU A 206 9.96 6.58 -7.08
CA LEU A 206 11.37 6.36 -6.77
C LEU A 206 12.14 7.67 -6.67
N ASN A 207 11.91 8.60 -7.61
CA ASN A 207 12.55 9.91 -7.58
C ASN A 207 12.16 10.69 -6.30
N PHE A 208 10.87 10.68 -5.95
CA PHE A 208 10.40 11.28 -4.70
C PHE A 208 11.09 10.67 -3.47
N PHE A 209 11.13 9.34 -3.37
CA PHE A 209 11.75 8.67 -2.23
C PHE A 209 13.27 8.88 -2.17
N LYS A 210 13.97 9.02 -3.32
CA LYS A 210 15.38 9.39 -3.37
C LYS A 210 15.60 10.81 -2.85
N GLN A 211 14.82 11.79 -3.31
CA GLN A 211 14.92 13.17 -2.84
C GLN A 211 14.64 13.32 -1.35
N ALA A 212 13.70 12.51 -0.83
CA ALA A 212 13.34 12.51 0.58
C ALA A 212 14.27 11.65 1.46
N ASN A 213 15.25 10.94 0.89
CA ASN A 213 16.11 9.96 1.58
C ASN A 213 15.33 8.84 2.28
N HIS A 214 14.25 8.37 1.66
CA HIS A 214 13.35 7.36 2.18
C HIS A 214 13.80 5.93 1.80
N PHE A 215 14.96 5.48 2.32
CA PHE A 215 15.63 4.23 1.89
C PHE A 215 14.74 2.99 1.84
N ARG A 216 13.89 2.76 2.85
CA ARG A 216 12.94 1.61 2.86
C ARG A 216 11.97 1.66 1.68
N LYS A 217 11.53 2.85 1.30
CA LYS A 217 10.60 3.07 0.19
C LYS A 217 11.29 3.13 -1.17
N ILE A 218 12.58 3.47 -1.21
CA ILE A 218 13.42 3.29 -2.40
C ILE A 218 13.44 1.81 -2.76
N ILE A 219 13.67 0.92 -1.79
CA ILE A 219 13.64 -0.53 -2.01
C ILE A 219 12.25 -0.98 -2.51
N ASP A 220 11.18 -0.50 -1.88
CA ASP A 220 9.80 -0.83 -2.30
C ASP A 220 9.53 -0.40 -3.76
N ALA A 221 9.95 0.82 -4.15
CA ALA A 221 9.75 1.35 -5.49
C ALA A 221 10.62 0.63 -6.55
N GLU A 222 11.88 0.33 -6.25
CA GLU A 222 12.77 -0.44 -7.14
C GLU A 222 12.28 -1.89 -7.28
N THR A 223 11.77 -2.50 -6.20
CA THR A 223 11.10 -3.81 -6.26
C THR A 223 9.93 -3.79 -7.24
N LEU A 224 9.10 -2.75 -7.21
CA LEU A 224 7.97 -2.62 -8.13
C LEU A 224 8.42 -2.42 -9.57
N ILE A 225 9.50 -1.67 -9.81
CA ILE A 225 10.10 -1.52 -11.14
C ILE A 225 10.54 -2.88 -11.68
N LEU A 226 11.26 -3.69 -10.88
CA LEU A 226 11.68 -5.03 -11.30
C LEU A 226 10.49 -5.93 -11.65
N LEU A 227 9.44 -5.90 -10.84
CA LEU A 227 8.19 -6.64 -11.13
C LEU A 227 7.52 -6.19 -12.43
N THR A 228 7.58 -4.90 -12.78
CA THR A 228 7.02 -4.43 -14.06
C THR A 228 7.87 -4.84 -15.26
N GLN A 229 9.18 -4.93 -15.09
CA GLN A 229 10.11 -5.36 -16.12
C GLN A 229 10.00 -6.87 -16.37
N SER A 230 9.72 -7.66 -15.32
CA SER A 230 9.64 -9.12 -15.46
C SER A 230 8.50 -9.63 -16.32
N VAL A 231 7.45 -8.83 -16.52
CA VAL A 231 6.33 -9.18 -17.40
C VAL A 231 6.72 -9.20 -18.88
N GLN A 232 7.81 -8.54 -19.27
CA GLN A 232 8.24 -8.37 -20.67
C GLN A 232 9.47 -9.20 -21.05
N ILE A 233 9.95 -10.09 -20.18
CA ILE A 233 11.25 -10.76 -20.37
C ILE A 233 11.17 -11.85 -21.44
N VAL A 234 12.08 -11.73 -22.41
CA VAL A 234 12.53 -12.83 -23.28
C VAL A 234 13.81 -13.40 -22.67
N HIS A 235 14.11 -14.69 -22.87
CA HIS A 235 15.24 -15.44 -22.27
C HIS A 235 16.61 -14.72 -22.22
N HIS A 236 16.87 -13.74 -23.10
CA HIS A 236 18.18 -13.06 -23.19
C HIS A 236 18.43 -12.00 -22.10
N ASP A 237 17.39 -11.53 -21.40
CA ASP A 237 17.51 -10.41 -20.43
C ASP A 237 17.53 -10.87 -18.95
N LEU A 238 17.57 -12.19 -18.70
CA LEU A 238 17.48 -12.73 -17.33
C LEU A 238 18.68 -12.32 -16.47
N ASP A 239 19.90 -12.36 -17.02
CA ASP A 239 21.12 -12.07 -16.26
C ASP A 239 21.13 -10.61 -15.77
N GLU A 240 20.75 -9.65 -16.63
CA GLU A 240 20.66 -8.24 -16.24
C GLU A 240 19.59 -8.01 -15.15
N LEU A 241 18.46 -8.71 -15.24
CA LEU A 241 17.43 -8.64 -14.20
C LEU A 241 17.94 -9.22 -12.87
N VAL A 242 18.59 -10.38 -12.93
CA VAL A 242 19.17 -11.07 -11.76
C VAL A 242 20.19 -10.16 -11.07
N ASP A 243 21.05 -9.48 -11.83
CA ASP A 243 22.01 -8.51 -11.30
C ASP A 243 21.29 -7.38 -10.54
N LYS A 244 20.24 -6.80 -11.12
CA LYS A 244 19.45 -5.76 -10.44
C LYS A 244 18.76 -6.27 -9.17
N TYR A 245 18.24 -7.50 -9.17
CA TYR A 245 17.71 -8.12 -7.96
C TYR A 245 18.79 -8.29 -6.89
N ASN A 246 19.98 -8.78 -7.28
CA ASN A 246 21.09 -8.98 -6.38
C ASN A 246 21.59 -7.65 -5.79
N ASP A 247 21.65 -6.58 -6.56
CA ASP A 247 21.98 -5.23 -6.09
C ASP A 247 21.02 -4.76 -5.01
N LEU A 248 19.72 -4.99 -5.22
CA LEU A 248 18.68 -4.60 -4.28
C LEU A 248 18.67 -5.48 -3.03
N ILE A 249 18.95 -6.78 -3.17
CA ILE A 249 19.14 -7.71 -2.04
C ILE A 249 20.32 -7.26 -1.17
N ARG A 250 21.46 -6.86 -1.77
CA ARG A 250 22.59 -6.30 -1.01
C ARG A 250 22.22 -5.01 -0.29
N SER A 251 21.38 -4.19 -0.89
CA SER A 251 20.84 -2.99 -0.24
C SER A 251 19.98 -3.35 0.98
N CYS A 252 19.15 -4.39 0.89
CA CYS A 252 18.38 -4.88 2.04
C CYS A 252 19.29 -5.35 3.18
N ASP A 253 20.40 -6.04 2.88
CA ASP A 253 21.38 -6.45 3.90
C ASP A 253 22.03 -5.25 4.60
N LEU A 254 22.40 -4.21 3.82
CA LEU A 254 22.99 -2.98 4.36
C LEU A 254 22.04 -2.23 5.31
N PHE A 255 20.74 -2.21 5.01
CA PHE A 255 19.73 -1.50 5.80
C PHE A 255 19.02 -2.38 6.85
N GLY A 256 19.35 -3.67 6.92
CA GLY A 256 18.71 -4.63 7.84
C GLY A 256 17.25 -4.93 7.49
N GLU A 257 16.87 -4.80 6.21
CA GLU A 257 15.49 -4.99 5.72
C GLU A 257 15.23 -6.45 5.29
N TYR A 258 15.31 -7.38 6.24
CA TYR A 258 15.19 -8.82 5.99
C TYR A 258 13.82 -9.25 5.43
N GLU A 259 12.73 -8.55 5.80
CA GLU A 259 11.40 -8.80 5.23
C GLU A 259 11.39 -8.54 3.71
N LYS A 260 12.00 -7.42 3.29
CA LYS A 260 12.07 -7.02 1.88
C LYS A 260 13.03 -7.93 1.11
N LYS A 261 14.13 -8.35 1.74
CA LYS A 261 15.03 -9.37 1.18
C LYS A 261 14.28 -10.68 0.89
N ALA A 262 13.47 -11.16 1.82
CA ALA A 262 12.68 -12.37 1.61
C ALA A 262 11.69 -12.23 0.44
N ILE A 263 11.06 -11.07 0.28
CA ILE A 263 10.20 -10.75 -0.87
C ILE A 263 10.99 -10.80 -2.18
N LEU A 264 12.17 -10.17 -2.22
CA LEU A 264 13.02 -10.14 -3.42
C LEU A 264 13.50 -11.53 -3.83
N LEU A 265 13.93 -12.36 -2.86
CA LEU A 265 14.33 -13.75 -3.11
C LEU A 265 13.15 -14.58 -3.63
N ASN A 266 11.95 -14.41 -3.08
CA ASN A 266 10.75 -15.06 -3.60
C ASN A 266 10.46 -14.63 -5.05
N ASN A 267 10.58 -13.34 -5.35
CA ASN A 267 10.34 -12.82 -6.70
C ASN A 267 11.39 -13.37 -7.67
N LEU A 268 12.68 -13.37 -7.30
CA LEU A 268 13.74 -13.93 -8.11
C LEU A 268 13.56 -15.43 -8.35
N GLY A 269 13.15 -16.19 -7.33
CA GLY A 269 12.76 -17.60 -7.47
C GLY A 269 11.59 -17.81 -8.45
N TYR A 270 10.65 -16.86 -8.49
CA TYR A 270 9.56 -16.85 -9.46
C TYR A 270 10.05 -16.58 -10.89
N GLU A 271 11.02 -15.68 -11.07
CA GLU A 271 11.65 -15.44 -12.37
C GLU A 271 12.34 -16.70 -12.91
N TYR A 272 13.19 -17.35 -12.10
CA TYR A 272 13.82 -18.62 -12.48
C TYR A 272 12.79 -19.72 -12.78
N PHE A 273 11.70 -19.78 -12.02
CA PHE A 273 10.61 -20.73 -12.25
C PHE A 273 9.95 -20.53 -13.62
N LEU A 274 9.66 -19.28 -14.01
CA LEU A 274 9.08 -18.98 -15.33
C LEU A 274 10.00 -19.43 -16.48
N GLN A 275 11.32 -19.41 -16.24
CA GLN A 275 12.33 -19.89 -17.19
C GLN A 275 12.57 -21.40 -17.11
N SER A 276 11.76 -22.15 -16.35
CA SER A 276 11.89 -23.59 -16.10
C SER A 276 13.20 -24.02 -15.40
N MET A 277 13.93 -23.06 -14.81
CA MET A 277 15.14 -23.29 -14.01
C MET A 277 14.75 -23.66 -12.57
N ASN A 278 14.17 -24.85 -12.41
CA ASN A 278 13.50 -25.27 -11.18
C ASN A 278 14.44 -25.41 -9.98
N ARG A 279 15.71 -25.74 -10.19
CA ARG A 279 16.67 -25.94 -9.09
C ARG A 279 17.07 -24.62 -8.44
N GLU A 280 17.38 -23.63 -9.26
CA GLU A 280 17.65 -22.26 -8.88
C GLU A 280 16.44 -21.65 -8.18
N ALA A 281 15.25 -21.78 -8.80
CA ALA A 281 14.00 -21.33 -8.21
C ALA A 281 13.77 -21.95 -6.80
N ASN A 282 13.96 -23.26 -6.66
CA ASN A 282 13.82 -23.96 -5.38
C ASN A 282 14.75 -23.40 -4.31
N ASN A 283 16.03 -23.16 -4.65
CA ASN A 283 17.02 -22.60 -3.73
C ASN A 283 16.61 -21.21 -3.24
N TYR A 284 16.19 -20.31 -4.14
CA TYR A 284 15.74 -18.96 -3.77
C TYR A 284 14.45 -18.97 -2.93
N TYR A 285 13.50 -19.84 -3.24
CA TYR A 285 12.31 -20.01 -2.40
C TYR A 285 12.66 -20.51 -1.00
N LYS A 286 13.58 -21.47 -0.90
CA LYS A 286 14.07 -21.98 0.38
C LYS A 286 14.73 -20.88 1.21
N GLU A 287 15.63 -20.09 0.62
CA GLU A 287 16.28 -18.97 1.30
C GLU A 287 15.26 -17.92 1.79
N SER A 288 14.27 -17.60 0.95
CA SER A 288 13.16 -16.73 1.33
C SER A 288 12.37 -17.25 2.54
N LEU A 289 12.06 -18.55 2.57
CA LEU A 289 11.36 -19.20 3.69
C LEU A 289 12.16 -19.17 4.98
N GLU A 290 13.46 -19.44 4.92
CA GLU A 290 14.33 -19.41 6.09
C GLU A 290 14.36 -18.02 6.74
N LEU A 291 14.37 -16.95 5.94
CA LEU A 291 14.28 -15.58 6.44
C LEU A 291 12.93 -15.28 7.09
N TYR A 292 11.82 -15.68 6.44
CA TYR A 292 10.49 -15.48 7.00
C TYR A 292 10.29 -16.19 8.34
N GLN A 293 10.82 -17.41 8.49
CA GLN A 293 10.78 -18.16 9.74
C GLN A 293 11.60 -17.49 10.84
N LYS A 294 12.84 -17.05 10.52
CA LYS A 294 13.72 -16.35 11.47
C LYS A 294 13.10 -15.06 12.00
N CYS A 295 12.37 -14.34 11.17
CA CYS A 295 11.81 -13.04 11.51
C CYS A 295 10.32 -13.07 11.91
N ASN A 296 9.70 -14.25 11.95
CA ASN A 296 8.30 -14.47 12.33
C ASN A 296 7.29 -13.59 11.57
N TYR A 297 7.51 -13.40 10.26
CA TYR A 297 6.59 -12.63 9.42
C TYR A 297 5.44 -13.52 8.91
N PRO A 298 4.22 -12.98 8.74
CA PRO A 298 3.05 -13.79 8.35
C PRO A 298 2.96 -14.14 6.86
N ASN A 299 3.76 -13.51 5.98
CA ASN A 299 3.57 -13.53 4.52
C ASN A 299 4.44 -14.56 3.75
N TYR A 300 4.66 -15.76 4.30
CA TYR A 300 5.50 -16.78 3.64
C TYR A 300 4.74 -17.82 2.81
N ILE A 301 3.43 -17.63 2.57
CA ILE A 301 2.64 -18.61 1.81
C ILE A 301 3.14 -18.74 0.36
N SER A 302 3.39 -17.61 -0.32
CA SER A 302 3.84 -17.61 -1.71
C SER A 302 5.17 -18.36 -1.91
N PRO A 303 6.26 -18.05 -1.18
CA PRO A 303 7.50 -18.79 -1.33
C PRO A 303 7.36 -20.25 -0.94
N TYR A 304 6.47 -20.58 0.02
CA TYR A 304 6.25 -21.98 0.40
C TYR A 304 5.56 -22.76 -0.72
N ALA A 305 4.55 -22.17 -1.37
CA ALA A 305 3.92 -22.76 -2.54
C ALA A 305 4.92 -22.95 -3.70
N GLY A 306 5.80 -21.95 -3.93
CA GLY A 306 6.87 -22.04 -4.92
C GLY A 306 7.89 -23.15 -4.62
N TYR A 307 8.33 -23.26 -3.37
CA TYR A 307 9.21 -24.33 -2.90
C TYR A 307 8.58 -25.71 -3.11
N ILE A 308 7.33 -25.92 -2.66
CA ILE A 308 6.63 -27.20 -2.82
C ILE A 308 6.53 -27.59 -4.30
N LEU A 309 6.14 -26.65 -5.16
CA LEU A 309 6.00 -26.91 -6.60
C LEU A 309 7.34 -27.30 -7.23
N THR A 310 8.39 -26.53 -6.99
CA THR A 310 9.71 -26.77 -7.57
C THR A 310 10.33 -28.07 -7.02
N SER A 311 10.16 -28.37 -5.73
CA SER A 311 10.59 -29.65 -5.13
C SER A 311 9.87 -30.84 -5.77
N TYR A 312 8.56 -30.73 -6.03
CA TYR A 312 7.80 -31.76 -6.73
C TYR A 312 8.31 -31.98 -8.17
N LEU A 313 8.60 -30.90 -8.90
CA LEU A 313 9.09 -30.98 -10.28
C LEU A 313 10.49 -31.61 -10.37
N LEU A 314 11.35 -31.39 -9.38
CA LEU A 314 12.71 -31.92 -9.32
C LEU A 314 12.77 -33.40 -8.93
N LYS A 315 11.81 -33.89 -8.13
CA LYS A 315 11.67 -35.28 -7.62
C LYS A 315 12.82 -35.81 -6.76
N ASP A 316 13.95 -35.12 -6.65
CA ASP A 316 15.12 -35.50 -5.86
C ASP A 316 15.27 -34.71 -4.54
N VAL A 317 14.39 -33.74 -4.29
CA VAL A 317 14.47 -32.84 -3.12
C VAL A 317 13.68 -33.35 -1.92
N GLU A 318 12.41 -33.70 -2.11
CA GLU A 318 11.52 -34.21 -1.06
C GLU A 318 10.62 -35.32 -1.59
N SER A 319 10.21 -36.23 -0.70
CA SER A 319 9.22 -37.25 -1.03
C SER A 319 7.82 -36.66 -1.14
N ASP A 320 6.95 -37.25 -1.97
CA ASP A 320 5.53 -36.84 -2.10
C ASP A 320 4.80 -36.82 -0.75
N GLN A 321 5.16 -37.72 0.18
CA GLN A 321 4.59 -37.75 1.53
C GLN A 321 4.95 -36.51 2.36
N GLN A 322 6.21 -36.06 2.27
CA GLN A 322 6.67 -34.84 2.94
C GLN A 322 6.04 -33.60 2.30
N LEU A 323 6.01 -33.53 0.98
CA LEU A 323 5.36 -32.43 0.26
C LEU A 323 3.87 -32.33 0.60
N MET A 324 3.16 -33.46 0.73
CA MET A 324 1.77 -33.48 1.16
C MET A 324 1.55 -33.07 2.61
N LYS A 325 2.57 -33.17 3.47
CA LYS A 325 2.53 -32.60 4.83
C LYS A 325 2.68 -31.08 4.73
N SER A 326 3.69 -30.60 4.01
CA SER A 326 3.91 -29.17 3.77
C SER A 326 2.68 -28.48 3.16
N VAL A 327 2.01 -29.10 2.18
CA VAL A 327 0.76 -28.60 1.61
C VAL A 327 -0.33 -28.42 2.67
N ARG A 328 -0.49 -29.37 3.59
CA ARG A 328 -1.51 -29.30 4.65
C ARG A 328 -1.25 -28.13 5.59
N ASP A 329 0.01 -27.97 6.00
CA ASP A 329 0.43 -26.90 6.91
C ASP A 329 0.17 -25.52 6.26
N VAL A 330 0.55 -25.36 4.99
CA VAL A 330 0.35 -24.09 4.25
C VAL A 330 -1.13 -23.83 3.96
N MET A 331 -1.93 -24.87 3.66
CA MET A 331 -3.38 -24.70 3.48
C MET A 331 -4.08 -24.19 4.74
N GLN A 332 -3.66 -24.67 5.92
CA GLN A 332 -4.23 -24.22 7.18
C GLN A 332 -3.91 -22.74 7.43
N LEU A 333 -2.66 -22.34 7.18
CA LEU A 333 -2.22 -20.95 7.28
C LEU A 333 -2.97 -20.04 6.30
N ALA A 334 -3.07 -20.43 5.03
CA ALA A 334 -3.75 -19.63 4.01
C ALA A 334 -5.24 -19.38 4.34
N LYS A 335 -5.91 -20.37 4.94
CA LYS A 335 -7.29 -20.23 5.43
C LYS A 335 -7.40 -19.26 6.60
N GLN A 336 -6.46 -19.28 7.54
CA GLN A 336 -6.43 -18.36 8.68
C GLN A 336 -6.21 -16.91 8.24
N ILE A 337 -5.30 -16.71 7.27
CA ILE A 337 -5.00 -15.38 6.72
C ILE A 337 -6.13 -14.88 5.78
N GLY A 338 -6.93 -15.79 5.22
CA GLY A 338 -8.05 -15.43 4.34
C GLY A 338 -7.63 -15.05 2.93
N ASN A 339 -6.40 -15.38 2.50
CA ASN A 339 -5.94 -15.09 1.14
C ASN A 339 -6.51 -16.12 0.15
N ILE A 340 -7.53 -15.70 -0.59
CA ILE A 340 -8.23 -16.54 -1.59
C ILE A 340 -7.28 -17.02 -2.69
N GLY A 341 -6.39 -16.15 -3.17
CA GLY A 341 -5.50 -16.47 -4.29
C GLY A 341 -4.49 -17.54 -3.94
N ASP A 342 -3.86 -17.39 -2.78
CA ASP A 342 -2.91 -18.38 -2.29
C ASP A 342 -3.61 -19.70 -1.96
N THR A 343 -4.80 -19.65 -1.36
CA THR A 343 -5.62 -20.85 -1.11
C THR A 343 -5.91 -21.62 -2.41
N LYS A 344 -6.21 -20.91 -3.51
CA LYS A 344 -6.41 -21.54 -4.82
C LYS A 344 -5.14 -22.20 -5.35
N LYS A 345 -3.99 -21.51 -5.28
CA LYS A 345 -2.70 -22.05 -5.72
C LYS A 345 -2.32 -23.33 -4.95
N ILE A 346 -2.44 -23.31 -3.62
CA ILE A 346 -2.09 -24.48 -2.79
C ILE A 346 -3.06 -25.65 -3.06
N LYS A 347 -4.35 -25.36 -3.28
CA LYS A 347 -5.32 -26.40 -3.66
C LYS A 347 -4.94 -27.07 -4.97
N LEU A 348 -4.49 -26.30 -5.97
CA LEU A 348 -3.99 -26.85 -7.22
C LEU A 348 -2.78 -27.79 -6.98
N LEU A 349 -1.80 -27.36 -6.17
CA LEU A 349 -0.65 -28.20 -5.80
C LEU A 349 -1.06 -29.51 -5.14
N SER A 350 -2.11 -29.49 -4.32
CA SER A 350 -2.63 -30.71 -3.69
C SER A 350 -3.16 -31.73 -4.70
N TYR A 351 -3.75 -31.29 -5.82
CA TYR A 351 -4.17 -32.20 -6.89
C TYR A 351 -2.98 -32.76 -7.66
N LEU A 352 -1.98 -31.90 -7.91
CA LEU A 352 -0.76 -32.27 -8.62
C LEU A 352 0.01 -33.37 -7.88
N ILE A 353 0.31 -33.18 -6.59
CA ILE A 353 1.10 -34.15 -5.80
C ILE A 353 0.35 -35.46 -5.59
N LYS A 354 -0.99 -35.44 -5.53
CA LYS A 354 -1.81 -36.67 -5.45
C LYS A 354 -1.94 -37.41 -6.78
N GLY A 355 -1.39 -36.88 -7.88
CA GLY A 355 -1.56 -37.44 -9.22
C GLY A 355 -3.00 -37.31 -9.77
N GLN A 356 -3.81 -36.42 -9.21
CA GLN A 356 -5.23 -36.24 -9.56
C GLN A 356 -5.37 -35.32 -10.79
N MET A 357 -4.81 -35.73 -11.93
CA MET A 357 -4.67 -34.87 -13.12
C MET A 357 -6.01 -34.39 -13.69
N LYS A 358 -7.06 -35.21 -13.65
CA LYS A 358 -8.40 -34.78 -14.09
C LYS A 358 -8.91 -33.60 -13.25
N GLN A 359 -8.78 -33.70 -11.92
CA GLN A 359 -9.17 -32.64 -10.99
C GLN A 359 -8.25 -31.42 -11.12
N TYR A 360 -6.96 -31.63 -11.37
CA TYR A 360 -5.98 -30.56 -11.58
C TYR A 360 -6.39 -29.67 -12.76
N TYR A 361 -6.59 -30.25 -13.95
CA TYR A 361 -6.92 -29.47 -15.15
C TYR A 361 -8.32 -28.85 -15.08
N ALA A 362 -9.32 -29.56 -14.54
CA ALA A 362 -10.65 -29.01 -14.32
C ALA A 362 -10.60 -27.78 -13.38
N TYR A 363 -9.88 -27.90 -12.26
CA TYR A 363 -9.75 -26.80 -11.30
C TYR A 363 -8.97 -25.60 -11.86
N LEU A 364 -7.96 -25.88 -12.68
CA LEU A 364 -7.14 -24.88 -13.35
C LEU A 364 -7.98 -24.04 -14.33
N HIS A 365 -8.79 -24.68 -15.16
CA HIS A 365 -9.72 -24.05 -16.11
C HIS A 365 -10.85 -23.28 -15.40
N GLU A 366 -11.56 -23.94 -14.48
CA GLU A 366 -12.80 -23.38 -13.91
C GLU A 366 -12.56 -22.38 -12.77
N SER A 367 -11.41 -22.45 -12.10
CA SER A 367 -11.21 -21.74 -10.82
C SER A 367 -9.98 -20.86 -10.75
N LEU A 368 -8.81 -21.36 -11.18
CA LEU A 368 -7.55 -20.64 -10.98
C LEU A 368 -7.29 -19.62 -12.10
N ILE A 369 -7.33 -20.01 -13.37
CA ILE A 369 -7.08 -19.09 -14.50
C ILE A 369 -8.03 -17.88 -14.47
N PRO A 370 -9.38 -18.05 -14.33
CA PRO A 370 -10.29 -16.91 -14.28
C PRO A 370 -9.99 -15.95 -13.12
N TYR A 371 -9.57 -16.50 -11.98
CA TYR A 371 -9.16 -15.70 -10.82
C TYR A 371 -7.87 -14.94 -11.09
N LEU A 372 -6.84 -15.58 -11.68
CA LEU A 372 -5.57 -14.93 -12.02
C LEU A 372 -5.77 -13.80 -13.03
N ARG A 373 -6.58 -14.01 -14.06
CA ARG A 373 -6.98 -12.98 -15.03
C ARG A 373 -7.68 -11.81 -14.33
N LYS A 374 -8.68 -12.07 -13.49
CA LYS A 374 -9.41 -11.02 -12.76
C LYS A 374 -8.54 -10.26 -11.75
N SER A 375 -7.55 -10.92 -11.17
CA SER A 375 -6.62 -10.32 -10.20
C SER A 375 -5.40 -9.64 -10.84
N GLY A 376 -5.31 -9.63 -12.18
CA GLY A 376 -4.24 -9.00 -12.95
C GLY A 376 -2.92 -9.78 -12.99
N ASN A 377 -2.90 -11.04 -12.54
CA ASN A 377 -1.71 -11.89 -12.67
C ASN A 377 -1.68 -12.59 -14.04
N VAL A 378 -1.52 -11.76 -15.08
CA VAL A 378 -1.60 -12.15 -16.50
C VAL A 378 -0.50 -13.14 -16.87
N THR A 379 0.73 -12.94 -16.38
CA THR A 379 1.87 -13.83 -16.64
C THR A 379 1.61 -15.25 -16.15
N LEU A 380 1.16 -15.41 -14.91
CA LEU A 380 0.87 -16.73 -14.35
C LEU A 380 -0.36 -17.38 -15.00
N ALA A 381 -1.38 -16.58 -15.36
CA ALA A 381 -2.53 -17.08 -16.10
C ALA A 381 -2.08 -17.66 -17.45
N SER A 382 -1.26 -16.92 -18.19
CA SER A 382 -0.69 -17.31 -19.49
C SER A 382 0.15 -18.58 -19.39
N TYR A 383 0.95 -18.72 -18.33
CA TYR A 383 1.71 -19.95 -18.04
C TYR A 383 0.80 -21.17 -17.90
N TYR A 384 -0.28 -21.07 -17.11
CA TYR A 384 -1.22 -22.18 -16.91
C TYR A 384 -2.11 -22.44 -18.13
N GLU A 385 -2.49 -21.40 -18.89
CA GLU A 385 -3.22 -21.54 -20.15
C GLU A 385 -2.40 -22.34 -21.17
N LYS A 386 -1.08 -22.12 -21.26
CA LYS A 386 -0.20 -22.93 -22.11
C LYS A 386 -0.18 -24.40 -21.71
N GLN A 387 -0.13 -24.70 -20.41
CA GLN A 387 -0.22 -26.09 -19.93
C GLN A 387 -1.57 -26.73 -20.28
N LEU A 388 -2.66 -25.99 -20.08
CA LEU A 388 -4.01 -26.47 -20.35
C LEU A 388 -4.23 -26.71 -21.85
N PHE A 389 -3.71 -25.82 -22.70
CA PHE A 389 -3.72 -25.97 -24.14
C PHE A 389 -3.04 -27.27 -24.57
N ASN A 390 -1.81 -27.51 -24.11
CA ASN A 390 -1.08 -28.74 -24.43
C ASN A 390 -1.84 -30.00 -23.98
N HIS A 391 -2.43 -29.97 -22.78
CA HIS A 391 -3.24 -31.08 -22.29
C HIS A 391 -4.44 -31.38 -23.18
N TYR A 392 -5.19 -30.35 -23.62
CA TYR A 392 -6.34 -30.56 -24.50
C TYR A 392 -5.96 -31.06 -25.89
N ILE A 393 -4.80 -30.64 -26.42
CA ILE A 393 -4.26 -31.19 -27.66
C ILE A 393 -3.93 -32.67 -27.50
N GLU A 394 -3.21 -33.05 -26.44
CA GLU A 394 -2.87 -34.46 -26.16
C GLU A 394 -4.12 -35.33 -25.92
N ALA A 395 -5.17 -34.75 -25.35
CA ALA A 395 -6.44 -35.41 -25.12
C ALA A 395 -7.38 -35.45 -26.35
N ASN A 396 -6.96 -34.93 -27.51
CA ASN A 396 -7.76 -34.76 -28.73
C ASN A 396 -9.04 -33.91 -28.53
N GLU A 397 -9.03 -32.98 -27.58
CA GLU A 397 -10.15 -32.06 -27.29
C GLU A 397 -9.96 -30.71 -28.02
N GLY A 398 -9.91 -30.74 -29.36
CA GLY A 398 -9.52 -29.59 -30.19
C GLY A 398 -10.36 -28.32 -30.01
N GLU A 399 -11.66 -28.44 -29.75
CA GLU A 399 -12.54 -27.29 -29.47
C GLU A 399 -12.14 -26.55 -28.19
N LYS A 400 -11.82 -27.29 -27.12
CA LYS A 400 -11.37 -26.71 -25.84
C LYS A 400 -9.98 -26.10 -25.98
N ALA A 401 -9.07 -26.74 -26.72
CA ALA A 401 -7.77 -26.15 -27.04
C ALA A 401 -7.91 -24.81 -27.77
N THR A 402 -8.83 -24.72 -28.73
CA THR A 402 -9.12 -23.48 -29.47
C THR A 402 -9.70 -22.40 -28.56
N GLN A 403 -10.60 -22.76 -27.61
CA GLN A 403 -11.14 -21.82 -26.63
C GLN A 403 -10.06 -21.23 -25.71
N VAL A 404 -9.14 -22.07 -25.23
CA VAL A 404 -8.00 -21.63 -24.41
C VAL A 404 -7.07 -20.71 -25.22
N ALA A 405 -6.77 -21.07 -26.46
CA ALA A 405 -5.94 -20.24 -27.35
C ALA A 405 -6.59 -18.86 -27.61
N TYR A 406 -7.90 -18.81 -27.81
CA TYR A 406 -8.62 -17.55 -28.00
C TYR A 406 -8.59 -16.66 -26.74
N SER A 407 -8.72 -17.26 -25.55
CA SER A 407 -8.56 -16.57 -24.26
C SER A 407 -7.13 -16.01 -24.10
N TYR A 408 -6.14 -16.80 -24.47
CA TYR A 408 -4.73 -16.41 -24.42
C TYR A 408 -4.45 -15.19 -25.32
N ILE A 409 -4.93 -15.21 -26.56
CA ILE A 409 -4.72 -14.14 -27.56
C ILE A 409 -5.50 -12.86 -27.22
N LYS A 410 -6.72 -12.95 -26.66
CA LYS A 410 -7.48 -11.76 -26.26
C LYS A 410 -6.96 -11.08 -24.98
N GLY A 411 -6.21 -11.82 -24.17
CA GLY A 411 -5.68 -11.36 -22.89
C GLY A 411 -4.18 -11.07 -22.89
N SER A 412 -3.51 -11.20 -24.04
CA SER A 412 -2.16 -10.67 -24.30
C SER A 412 -2.28 -9.28 -24.93
#